data_AF-A0A1E4CLH2-F1
#
_entry.id   AF-A0A1E4CLH2-F1
#
_cell.length_a   1.000
_cell.length_b   1.000
_cell.length_c   1.000
_cell.angle_alpha   90.00
_cell.angle_beta   90.00
_cell.angle_gamma   90.00
#
_symmetry.space_group_name_H-M   'P 1'
#
loop_
_entity.id
_entity.type
_entity.pdbx_description
1 polymer ?
#
loop_
_entity_poly.entity_id
_entity_poly.type
_entity_poly.pdbx_seq_one_letter_code
_entity_poly.pdbx_strand_id
1 'polypeptide(L)'
;MADVVINRSAVSAVAAQVRTAATSVTWELPELGSGVLGDTGVADALAQVSEQRVARTDILQEAADAAAVFPTRAVAAFARLDGGLARSLQ
;
A
#
# COMPACT_ATOMS: atom_id res chain seq x y z
N MET A 1 -14.16 0.15 31.30
CA MET A 1 -14.05 -0.18 29.87
C MET A 1 -13.76 1.13 29.16
N ALA A 2 -12.58 1.29 28.53
CA ALA A 2 -12.29 2.53 27.82
C ALA A 2 -13.16 2.59 26.57
N ASP A 3 -13.97 3.64 26.44
CA ASP A 3 -14.84 3.85 25.29
C ASP A 3 -13.97 4.28 24.11
N VAL A 4 -13.66 3.35 23.21
CA VAL A 4 -12.81 3.62 22.05
C VAL A 4 -13.66 4.34 21.01
N VAL A 5 -13.64 5.68 21.03
CA VAL A 5 -14.30 6.49 20.01
C VAL A 5 -13.51 6.39 18.70
N ILE A 6 -13.99 5.57 17.78
CA ILE A 6 -13.37 5.41 16.47
C ILE A 6 -13.79 6.55 15.55
N ASN A 7 -12.86 7.45 15.25
CA ASN A 7 -13.03 8.43 14.19
C ASN A 7 -12.84 7.76 12.81
N ARG A 8 -13.94 7.45 12.13
CA ARG A 8 -13.93 6.78 10.82
C ARG A 8 -13.23 7.59 9.73
N SER A 9 -13.27 8.92 9.78
CA SER A 9 -12.59 9.76 8.78
C SER A 9 -11.06 9.72 8.97
N ALA A 10 -10.58 9.67 10.21
CA ALA A 10 -9.17 9.48 10.51
C ALA A 10 -8.66 8.11 10.01
N VAL A 11 -9.44 7.05 10.21
CA VAL A 11 -9.14 5.69 9.71
C VAL A 11 -9.01 5.67 8.18
N SER A 12 -9.94 6.29 7.46
CA SER A 12 -9.86 6.40 6.00
C SER A 12 -8.68 7.24 5.54
N ALA A 13 -8.33 8.30 6.27
CA ALA A 13 -7.18 9.15 5.96
C ALA A 13 -5.86 8.38 6.09
N VAL A 14 -5.71 7.57 7.13
CA VAL A 14 -4.53 6.70 7.31
C VAL A 14 -4.42 5.68 6.17
N ALA A 15 -5.54 5.01 5.80
CA ALA A 15 -5.56 4.08 4.69
C ALA A 15 -5.22 4.75 3.34
N ALA A 16 -5.61 6.00 3.14
CA ALA A 16 -5.23 6.78 1.96
C ALA A 16 -3.74 7.16 1.99
N GLN A 17 -3.22 7.60 3.14
CA GLN A 17 -1.80 7.95 3.29
C GLN A 17 -0.87 6.77 3.01
N VAL A 18 -1.22 5.56 3.46
CA VAL A 18 -0.44 4.34 3.18
C VAL A 18 -0.36 4.07 1.68
N ARG A 19 -1.48 4.22 0.95
CA ARG A 19 -1.51 4.08 -0.51
C ARG A 19 -0.69 5.15 -1.22
N THR A 20 -0.84 6.41 -0.81
CA THR A 20 -0.09 7.54 -1.39
C THR A 20 1.42 7.40 -1.14
N ALA A 21 1.83 6.96 0.05
CA ALA A 21 3.23 6.73 0.36
C ALA A 21 3.85 5.68 -0.58
N ALA A 22 3.16 4.58 -0.86
CA ALA A 22 3.62 3.58 -1.82
C ALA A 22 3.81 4.17 -3.23
N THR A 23 2.85 4.95 -3.73
CA THR A 23 3.00 5.64 -5.03
C THR A 23 4.16 6.64 -5.06
N SER A 24 4.49 7.29 -3.94
CA SER A 24 5.58 8.27 -3.88
C SER A 24 6.98 7.67 -3.95
N VAL A 25 7.12 6.36 -3.64
CA VAL A 25 8.40 5.64 -3.72
C VAL A 25 8.62 5.02 -5.11
N THR A 26 7.59 5.07 -5.97
CA THR A 26 7.72 4.69 -7.38
C THR A 26 8.36 5.84 -8.14
N TRP A 27 9.50 5.56 -8.76
CA TRP A 27 10.14 6.45 -9.72
C TRP A 27 9.99 5.77 -11.10
N GLU A 28 10.21 6.51 -12.20
CA GLU A 28 10.31 5.93 -13.56
C GLU A 28 11.76 5.94 -14.04
N LEU A 29 12.15 4.93 -14.82
CA LEU A 29 13.49 4.84 -15.41
C LEU A 29 13.23 4.76 -16.91
N PRO A 30 13.72 5.71 -17.71
CA PRO A 30 13.51 5.65 -19.15
C PRO A 30 14.19 4.41 -19.73
N GLU A 31 13.52 3.75 -20.67
CA GLU A 31 14.15 2.68 -21.46
C GLU A 31 15.21 3.30 -22.36
N LEU A 32 16.47 2.99 -22.06
CA LEU A 32 17.62 3.43 -22.86
C LEU A 32 18.11 2.25 -23.68
N GLY A 33 18.03 2.38 -25.01
CA GLY A 33 18.55 1.37 -25.94
C GLY A 33 20.07 1.44 -26.10
N SER A 34 20.65 0.40 -26.70
CA SER A 34 22.09 0.33 -27.01
C SER A 34 22.60 1.47 -27.89
N GLY A 35 21.74 2.06 -28.71
CA GLY A 35 22.06 3.26 -29.50
C GLY A 35 22.32 4.52 -28.68
N VAL A 36 21.85 4.58 -27.43
CA VAL A 36 22.09 5.70 -26.50
C VAL A 36 23.25 5.40 -25.57
N LEU A 37 23.37 4.15 -25.11
CA LEU A 37 24.38 3.73 -24.13
C LEU A 37 25.72 3.35 -24.75
N GLY A 38 25.77 3.11 -26.07
CA GLY A 38 26.98 2.73 -26.81
C GLY A 38 27.47 1.31 -26.52
N ASP A 39 26.83 0.61 -25.58
CA ASP A 39 27.16 -0.74 -25.14
C ASP A 39 25.86 -1.54 -24.94
N THR A 40 25.74 -2.67 -25.65
CA THR A 40 24.58 -3.58 -25.55
C THR A 40 24.47 -4.25 -24.18
N GLY A 41 25.60 -4.61 -23.55
CA GLY A 41 25.59 -5.22 -22.22
C GLY A 41 25.13 -4.25 -21.14
N VAL A 42 25.47 -2.97 -21.25
CA VAL A 42 24.95 -1.92 -20.36
C VAL A 42 23.44 -1.70 -20.59
N ALA A 43 22.99 -1.70 -21.84
CA ALA A 43 21.56 -1.59 -22.16
C ALA A 43 20.74 -2.77 -21.61
N ASP A 44 21.23 -4.00 -21.77
CA ASP A 44 20.57 -5.20 -21.27
C ASP A 44 20.54 -5.21 -19.73
N ALA A 45 21.63 -4.81 -19.07
CA ALA A 45 21.67 -4.68 -17.61
C ALA A 45 20.68 -3.62 -17.11
N LEU A 46 20.56 -2.49 -17.81
CA LEU A 46 19.60 -1.44 -17.46
C LEU A 46 18.15 -1.92 -17.64
N ALA A 47 17.87 -2.67 -18.71
CA ALA A 47 16.57 -3.27 -18.95
C ALA A 47 16.18 -4.25 -17.83
N GLN A 48 17.10 -5.14 -17.41
CA GLN A 48 16.86 -6.05 -16.29
C GLN A 48 16.60 -5.31 -14.96
N VAL A 49 17.34 -4.23 -14.69
CA VAL A 49 17.12 -3.40 -13.49
C VAL A 49 15.75 -2.73 -13.55
N SER A 50 15.33 -2.27 -14.73
CA SER A 50 14.00 -1.68 -14.94
C SER A 50 12.88 -2.70 -14.65
N GLU A 51 12.99 -3.92 -15.19
CA GLU A 51 12.03 -5.01 -14.97
C GLU A 51 11.94 -5.40 -13.48
N GLN A 52 13.08 -5.60 -12.83
CA GLN A 52 13.11 -5.95 -11.39
C GLN A 52 12.51 -4.83 -10.52
N ARG A 53 12.67 -3.58 -10.94
CA ARG A 53 12.07 -2.44 -10.26
C ARG A 53 10.55 -2.40 -10.42
N VAL A 54 10.03 -2.59 -11.64
CA VAL A 54 8.58 -2.66 -11.88
C VAL A 54 7.97 -3.75 -10.99
N ALA A 55 8.56 -4.94 -10.97
CA ALA A 55 8.10 -6.02 -10.10
C ALA A 55 8.10 -5.66 -8.61
N ARG A 56 9.13 -4.95 -8.12
CA ARG A 56 9.17 -4.49 -6.71
C ARG A 56 8.14 -3.41 -6.41
N THR A 57 7.87 -2.53 -7.37
CA THR A 57 6.84 -1.50 -7.27
C THR A 57 5.45 -2.12 -7.16
N ASP A 58 5.16 -3.12 -7.99
CA ASP A 58 3.87 -3.81 -7.97
C ASP A 58 3.66 -4.53 -6.64
N ILE A 59 4.69 -5.24 -6.13
CA ILE A 59 4.66 -5.89 -4.82
C ILE A 59 4.43 -4.87 -3.70
N LEU A 60 5.09 -3.70 -3.76
CA LEU A 60 4.93 -2.66 -2.76
C LEU A 60 3.52 -2.07 -2.79
N GLN A 61 2.95 -1.85 -3.98
CA GLN A 61 1.58 -1.38 -4.15
C GLN A 61 0.57 -2.38 -3.60
N GLU A 62 0.71 -3.67 -3.94
CA GLU A 62 -0.15 -4.74 -3.43
C GLU A 62 -0.08 -4.85 -1.89
N ALA A 63 1.14 -4.78 -1.32
CA ALA A 63 1.33 -4.78 0.12
C ALA A 63 0.71 -3.55 0.79
N ALA A 64 0.81 -2.36 0.17
CA ALA A 64 0.22 -1.13 0.68
C ALA A 64 -1.31 -1.16 0.62
N ASP A 65 -1.90 -1.71 -0.44
CA ASP A 65 -3.33 -1.92 -0.56
C ASP A 65 -3.84 -2.91 0.50
N ALA A 66 -3.13 -4.02 0.71
CA ALA A 66 -3.43 -4.97 1.78
C ALA A 66 -3.32 -4.31 3.17
N ALA A 67 -2.27 -3.51 3.39
CA ALA A 67 -2.06 -2.77 4.63
C ALA A 67 -3.19 -1.76 4.91
N ALA A 68 -3.65 -1.05 3.87
CA ALA A 68 -4.71 -0.06 3.95
C ALA A 68 -6.08 -0.65 4.36
N VAL A 69 -6.27 -1.97 4.27
CA VAL A 69 -7.50 -2.65 4.68
C VAL A 69 -7.56 -2.93 6.19
N PHE A 70 -6.42 -3.11 6.87
CA PHE A 70 -6.40 -3.43 8.31
C PHE A 70 -7.13 -2.42 9.20
N PRO A 71 -6.98 -1.09 9.00
CA PRO A 71 -7.72 -0.10 9.78
C PRO A 71 -9.24 -0.31 9.69
N THR A 72 -9.77 -0.53 8.48
CA THR A 72 -11.21 -0.79 8.27
C THR A 72 -11.67 -2.09 8.93
N ARG A 73 -10.86 -3.16 8.88
CA ARG A 73 -11.15 -4.43 9.57
C ARG A 73 -11.20 -4.26 11.08
N ALA A 74 -10.29 -3.48 11.66
CA ALA A 74 -10.29 -3.20 13.09
C ALA A 74 -11.58 -2.47 13.51
N VAL A 75 -12.02 -1.45 12.75
CA VAL A 75 -13.30 -0.75 13.00
C VAL A 75 -14.49 -1.72 12.98
N ALA A 76 -14.54 -2.61 11.99
CA ALA A 76 -15.61 -3.59 11.86
C ALA A 76 -15.63 -4.64 13.00
N ALA A 77 -14.48 -4.93 13.61
CA ALA A 77 -14.37 -5.83 14.75
C ALA A 77 -14.88 -5.17 16.04
N PHE A 78 -14.48 -3.92 16.30
CA PHE A 78 -14.98 -3.15 17.45
C PHE A 78 -16.50 -2.97 17.39
N ALA A 79 -17.04 -2.55 16.24
CA ALA A 79 -18.49 -2.39 16.07
C ALA A 79 -19.28 -3.70 16.32
N ARG A 80 -18.70 -4.87 16.00
CA ARG A 80 -19.30 -6.17 16.28
C ARG A 80 -19.30 -6.51 17.77
N LEU A 81 -18.20 -6.21 18.46
CA LEU A 81 -18.10 -6.41 19.91
C LEU A 81 -19.10 -5.53 20.66
N ASP A 82 -19.18 -4.25 20.31
CA ASP A 82 -20.12 -3.30 20.94
C ASP A 82 -21.57 -3.74 20.74
N GLY A 83 -21.95 -4.14 19.52
CA GLY A 83 -23.29 -4.66 19.24
C GLY A 83 -23.59 -6.03 19.89
N GLY A 84 -22.56 -6.80 20.26
CA GLY A 84 -22.70 -8.02 21.05
C GLY A 84 -22.96 -7.71 22.53
N LEU A 85 -22.15 -6.80 23.09
CA LEU A 85 -22.30 -6.29 24.45
C LEU A 85 -23.68 -5.66 24.68
N ALA A 86 -24.13 -4.80 23.77
CA ALA A 86 -25.44 -4.16 23.85
C ALA A 86 -26.60 -5.16 23.90
N ARG A 87 -26.50 -6.29 23.18
CA ARG A 87 -27.50 -7.38 23.20
C ARG A 87 -27.44 -8.24 24.45
N SER A 88 -26.27 -8.37 25.08
CA SER A 88 -26.12 -9.14 26.32
C SER A 88 -26.61 -8.41 27.58
N LEU A 89 -26.84 -7.10 27.49
CA LEU A 89 -27.31 -6.24 28.57
C LEU A 89 -28.83 -5.97 28.53
N GLN A 90 -29.53 -6.45 27.49
CA GLN A 90 -31.00 -6.45 27.37
C GLN A 90 -31.58 -7.78 27.85
#